data_AF-A0A6B3ECE1-F1
#
_entry.id   AF-A0A6B3ECE1-F1
#
_cell.length_a   1.000
_cell.length_b   1.000
_cell.length_c   1.000
_cell.angle_alpha   90.00
_cell.angle_beta   90.00
_cell.angle_gamma   90.00
#
_symmetry.space_group_name_H-M   'P 1'
#
loop_
_entity.id
_entity.type
_entity.pdbx_description
1 polymer ?
#
loop_
_entity_poly.entity_id
_entity_poly.type
_entity_poly.pdbx_seq_one_letter_code
_entity_poly.pdbx_strand_id
1 'polypeptide(L)'
;LALVRRTAVELAGLDVFDLADAYRRTAAALDGAAAPGDKHGLIGPATREKTLLQVYSPFEVACLDVQGKALGRPVSDVLGGRFRDEVPFSAYLFYKWAGHPGAAPDSFGEALDADGIVRQARAMTARYG
;
A
#
# COMPACT_ATOMS: atom_id res chain seq x y z
N LEU A 1 8.00 2.05 -11.68
CA LEU A 1 7.02 1.22 -12.43
C LEU A 1 7.65 0.26 -13.45
N ALA A 2 8.88 0.45 -13.93
CA ALA A 2 9.48 -0.45 -14.94
C ALA A 2 9.51 -1.93 -14.50
N LEU A 3 9.93 -2.21 -13.26
CA LEU A 3 9.95 -3.57 -12.70
C LEU A 3 8.54 -4.19 -12.66
N VAL A 4 7.54 -3.44 -12.18
CA VAL A 4 6.14 -3.89 -12.15
C VAL A 4 5.62 -4.21 -13.56
N ARG A 5 5.89 -3.35 -14.56
CA ARG A 5 5.48 -3.60 -15.95
C ARG A 5 6.14 -4.84 -16.54
N ARG A 6 7.42 -5.05 -16.25
CA ARG A 6 8.17 -6.25 -16.68
C ARG A 6 7.58 -7.51 -16.04
N THR A 7 7.36 -7.51 -14.72
CA THR A 7 6.72 -8.62 -14.02
C THR A 7 5.32 -8.93 -14.56
N ALA A 8 4.52 -7.90 -14.89
CA ALA A 8 3.18 -8.13 -15.44
C ALA A 8 3.18 -8.96 -16.74
N VAL A 9 4.20 -8.82 -17.59
CA VAL A 9 4.35 -9.63 -18.81
C VAL A 9 4.64 -11.09 -18.46
N GLU A 10 5.54 -11.34 -17.50
CA GLU A 10 5.91 -12.69 -17.06
C GLU A 10 4.77 -13.44 -16.36
N LEU A 11 3.85 -12.70 -15.73
CA LEU A 11 2.67 -13.27 -15.07
C LEU A 11 1.51 -13.60 -16.03
N ALA A 12 1.65 -13.35 -17.33
CA ALA A 12 0.63 -13.75 -18.30
C ALA A 12 0.43 -15.28 -18.28
N GLY A 13 -0.84 -15.71 -18.23
CA GLY A 13 -1.21 -17.13 -18.15
C GLY A 13 -0.95 -17.78 -16.79
N LEU A 14 -0.66 -17.00 -15.75
CA LEU A 14 -0.59 -17.48 -14.37
C LEU A 14 -1.95 -18.04 -13.91
N ASP A 15 -1.92 -19.17 -13.19
CA ASP A 15 -3.03 -19.59 -12.35
C ASP A 15 -3.04 -18.71 -11.08
N VAL A 16 -4.12 -17.95 -10.91
CA VAL A 16 -4.28 -17.02 -9.78
C VAL A 16 -4.27 -17.71 -8.41
N PHE A 17 -4.44 -19.04 -8.32
CA PHE A 17 -4.29 -19.81 -7.09
C PHE A 17 -2.84 -20.22 -6.81
N ASP A 18 -1.96 -20.25 -7.81
CA ASP A 18 -0.54 -20.60 -7.65
C ASP A 18 0.32 -19.37 -7.30
N LEU A 19 0.15 -18.89 -6.07
CA LEU A 19 0.91 -17.75 -5.54
C LEU A 19 2.42 -18.04 -5.48
N ALA A 20 2.82 -19.31 -5.35
CA ALA A 20 4.22 -19.70 -5.35
C ALA A 20 4.84 -19.53 -6.74
N ASP A 21 4.13 -19.88 -7.81
CA ASP A 21 4.55 -19.59 -9.19
C ASP A 21 4.56 -18.09 -9.47
N ALA A 22 3.55 -17.34 -9.00
CA ALA A 22 3.54 -15.88 -9.10
C ALA A 22 4.77 -15.24 -8.46
N TYR A 23 5.14 -15.69 -7.27
CA TYR A 23 6.35 -15.25 -6.56
C TYR A 23 7.62 -15.62 -7.33
N ARG A 24 7.76 -16.88 -7.79
CA ARG A 24 8.94 -17.34 -8.56
C ARG A 24 9.11 -16.59 -9.87
N ARG A 25 8.03 -16.38 -10.63
CA ARG A 25 8.04 -15.58 -11.86
C ARG A 25 8.39 -14.13 -11.59
N THR A 26 7.90 -13.56 -10.48
CA THR A 26 8.31 -12.22 -10.07
C THR A 26 9.81 -12.16 -9.77
N ALA A 27 10.34 -13.10 -8.97
CA ALA A 27 11.77 -13.17 -8.68
C ALA A 27 12.62 -13.31 -9.96
N ALA A 28 12.21 -14.17 -10.90
CA ALA A 28 12.87 -14.32 -12.19
C ALA A 28 12.79 -13.03 -13.03
N ALA A 29 11.62 -12.39 -13.08
CA ALA A 29 11.41 -11.11 -13.76
C ALA A 29 12.27 -9.99 -13.16
N LEU A 30 12.66 -10.07 -11.89
CA LEU A 30 13.56 -9.08 -11.28
C LEU A 30 15.03 -9.32 -11.66
N ASP A 31 15.43 -10.57 -11.91
CA ASP A 31 16.81 -10.99 -12.20
C ASP A 31 17.83 -10.41 -11.20
N GLY A 32 17.49 -10.47 -9.91
CA GLY A 32 18.32 -9.91 -8.84
C GLY A 32 18.42 -8.37 -8.83
N ALA A 33 17.65 -7.65 -9.64
CA ALA A 33 17.61 -6.20 -9.61
C ALA A 33 17.09 -5.70 -8.25
N ALA A 34 17.77 -4.71 -7.69
CA ALA A 34 17.24 -3.89 -6.60
C ALA A 34 16.72 -2.58 -7.20
N ALA A 35 15.53 -2.15 -6.78
CA ALA A 35 15.08 -0.81 -7.09
C ALA A 35 16.00 0.21 -6.43
N PRO A 36 16.17 1.41 -7.03
CA PRO A 36 16.80 2.52 -6.33
C PRO A 36 16.09 2.76 -5.01
N GLY A 37 16.84 3.18 -3.99
CA GLY A 37 16.25 3.70 -2.75
C GLY A 37 15.24 4.80 -3.06
N ASP A 38 14.16 4.87 -2.27
CA ASP A 38 13.28 6.02 -2.32
C ASP A 38 14.04 7.28 -1.89
N LYS A 39 13.54 8.44 -2.32
CA LYS A 39 14.21 9.73 -2.06
C LYS A 39 13.94 10.29 -0.66
N HIS A 40 13.01 9.69 0.10
CA HIS A 40 12.57 10.22 1.39
C HIS A 40 13.21 9.51 2.59
N GLY A 41 13.74 8.29 2.41
CA GLY A 41 14.39 7.47 3.42
C GLY A 41 13.48 6.88 4.50
N LEU A 42 12.18 7.21 4.51
CA LEU A 42 11.25 6.88 5.58
C LEU A 42 10.89 5.38 5.71
N ILE A 43 11.23 4.55 4.73
CA ILE A 43 10.86 3.12 4.72
C ILE A 43 12.09 2.20 4.83
N GLY A 44 13.23 2.73 5.27
CA GLY A 44 14.48 1.97 5.39
C GLY A 44 15.15 1.68 4.05
N PRO A 45 16.30 0.98 4.07
CA PRO A 45 17.12 0.78 2.87
C PRO A 45 16.38 -0.02 1.79
N ALA A 46 16.76 0.20 0.53
CA ALA A 46 16.37 -0.68 -0.56
C ALA A 46 17.27 -1.93 -0.55
N THR A 47 16.67 -3.10 -0.49
CA THR A 47 17.34 -4.38 -0.69
C THR A 47 16.71 -5.13 -1.85
N ARG A 48 17.36 -6.19 -2.33
CA ARG A 48 16.81 -7.05 -3.38
C ARG A 48 15.53 -7.73 -2.90
N GLU A 49 15.53 -8.21 -1.67
CA GLU A 49 14.39 -8.87 -1.01
C GLU A 49 13.22 -7.90 -0.86
N LYS A 50 13.48 -6.68 -0.38
CA LYS A 50 12.45 -5.64 -0.27
C LYS A 50 11.89 -5.26 -1.63
N THR A 51 12.74 -5.13 -2.65
CA THR A 51 12.31 -4.83 -4.02
C THR A 51 11.40 -5.94 -4.56
N LEU A 52 11.78 -7.20 -4.35
CA LEU A 52 10.98 -8.36 -4.72
C LEU A 52 9.59 -8.31 -4.08
N LEU A 53 9.52 -8.14 -2.76
CA LEU A 53 8.24 -8.07 -2.05
C LEU A 53 7.40 -6.86 -2.46
N GLN A 54 8.01 -5.70 -2.71
CA GLN A 54 7.31 -4.50 -3.18
C GLN A 54 6.74 -4.66 -4.58
N VAL A 55 7.40 -5.41 -5.47
CA VAL A 55 6.88 -5.68 -6.82
C VAL A 55 5.85 -6.80 -6.81
N TYR A 56 6.05 -7.84 -5.98
CA TYR A 56 5.15 -8.99 -5.87
C TYR A 56 3.81 -8.64 -5.22
N SER A 57 3.84 -7.87 -4.12
CA SER A 57 2.67 -7.54 -3.31
C SER A 57 1.42 -7.10 -4.09
N PRO A 58 1.48 -6.15 -5.06
CA PRO A 58 0.28 -5.75 -5.81
C PRO A 58 -0.32 -6.90 -6.65
N PHE A 59 0.49 -7.83 -7.14
CA PHE A 59 0.01 -8.99 -7.91
C PHE A 59 -0.60 -10.06 -7.00
N GLU A 60 0.00 -10.30 -5.83
CA GLU A 60 -0.56 -11.20 -4.82
C GLU A 60 -1.94 -10.71 -4.37
N VAL A 61 -2.07 -9.43 -4.04
CA VAL A 61 -3.35 -8.82 -3.64
C VAL A 61 -4.40 -8.97 -4.76
N ALA A 62 -4.01 -8.76 -6.03
CA ALA A 62 -4.91 -8.96 -7.16
C ALA A 62 -5.32 -10.44 -7.35
N CYS A 63 -4.39 -11.37 -7.14
CA CYS A 63 -4.69 -12.80 -7.17
C CYS A 63 -5.68 -13.18 -6.06
N LEU A 64 -5.46 -12.73 -4.83
CA LEU A 64 -6.37 -12.96 -3.69
C LEU A 64 -7.77 -12.39 -3.95
N ASP A 65 -7.87 -11.20 -4.59
CA ASP A 65 -9.15 -10.63 -5.01
C ASP A 65 -9.86 -11.53 -6.05
N VAL A 66 -9.14 -12.02 -7.07
CA VAL A 66 -9.70 -12.96 -8.06
C VAL A 66 -10.09 -14.30 -7.41
N GLN A 67 -9.28 -14.84 -6.51
CA GLN A 67 -9.60 -16.06 -5.76
C GLN A 67 -10.89 -15.87 -4.95
N GLY A 68 -11.03 -14.75 -4.22
CA GLY A 68 -12.24 -14.41 -3.48
C GLY A 68 -13.47 -14.33 -4.40
N LYS A 69 -13.34 -13.65 -5.55
CA LYS A 69 -14.40 -13.57 -6.56
C LYS A 69 -14.80 -14.95 -7.10
N ALA A 70 -13.83 -15.81 -7.43
CA ALA A 70 -14.08 -17.16 -7.93
C ALA A 70 -14.77 -18.06 -6.90
N LEU A 71 -14.45 -17.89 -5.62
CA LEU A 71 -15.04 -18.63 -4.50
C LEU A 71 -16.36 -18.02 -4.00
N GLY A 72 -16.72 -16.81 -4.42
CA GLY A 72 -17.84 -16.05 -3.84
C GLY A 72 -17.61 -15.69 -2.37
N ARG A 73 -16.36 -15.46 -1.96
CA ARG A 73 -15.95 -15.19 -0.58
C ARG A 73 -15.14 -13.90 -0.47
N PRO A 74 -15.21 -13.18 0.66
CA PRO A 74 -14.28 -12.08 0.93
C PRO A 74 -12.85 -12.61 1.09
N VAL A 75 -11.85 -11.78 0.78
CA VAL A 75 -10.42 -12.13 0.93
C VAL A 75 -10.08 -12.55 2.36
N SER A 76 -10.76 -11.98 3.38
CA SER A 76 -10.59 -12.40 4.77
C SER A 76 -10.80 -13.91 4.97
N ASP A 77 -11.72 -14.53 4.25
CA ASP A 77 -12.02 -15.96 4.37
C ASP A 77 -10.97 -16.83 3.69
N VAL A 78 -10.38 -16.33 2.60
CA VAL A 78 -9.19 -16.95 1.97
C VAL A 78 -8.01 -16.96 2.96
N LEU A 79 -7.92 -15.92 3.81
CA LEU A 79 -6.89 -15.78 4.84
C LEU A 79 -7.24 -16.43 6.19
N GLY A 80 -8.25 -17.32 6.23
CA GLY A 80 -8.64 -18.06 7.43
C GLY A 80 -9.84 -17.51 8.22
N GLY A 81 -10.53 -16.52 7.67
CA GLY A 81 -11.72 -15.91 8.25
C GLY A 81 -11.44 -14.63 9.04
N ARG A 82 -12.44 -13.76 9.10
CA ARG A 82 -12.34 -12.52 9.90
C ARG A 82 -12.48 -12.82 11.40
N PHE A 83 -11.58 -12.26 12.20
CA PHE A 83 -11.65 -12.32 13.68
C PHE A 83 -12.46 -11.15 14.29
N ARG A 84 -12.75 -10.13 13.48
CA ARG A 84 -13.50 -8.91 13.84
C ARG A 84 -14.20 -8.40 12.59
N ASP A 85 -15.34 -7.74 12.77
CA ASP A 85 -16.10 -7.17 11.64
C ASP A 85 -15.51 -5.85 11.13
N GLU A 86 -14.80 -5.12 11.99
CA GLU A 86 -14.18 -3.81 11.67
C GLU A 86 -12.72 -3.75 12.16
N VAL A 87 -11.88 -3.01 11.44
CA VAL A 87 -10.48 -2.78 11.81
C VAL A 87 -10.32 -1.32 12.27
N PRO A 88 -9.95 -1.04 13.53
CA PRO A 88 -9.76 0.33 14.00
C PRO A 88 -8.50 0.95 13.39
N PHE A 89 -8.59 2.22 13.00
CA PHE A 89 -7.49 3.03 12.48
C PHE A 89 -7.18 4.19 13.44
N SER A 90 -5.93 4.67 13.43
CA SER A 90 -5.53 5.88 14.16
C SER A 90 -5.64 7.12 13.28
N ALA A 91 -5.87 8.28 13.91
CA ALA A 91 -5.71 9.56 13.24
C ALA A 91 -4.22 9.86 13.03
N TYR A 92 -3.78 9.92 11.77
CA TYR A 92 -2.41 10.26 11.43
C TYR A 92 -2.28 11.79 11.23
N LEU A 93 -1.79 12.46 12.26
CA LEU A 93 -1.61 13.92 12.30
C LEU A 93 -0.27 14.33 11.71
N PHE A 94 -0.21 15.52 11.10
CA PHE A 94 0.98 16.05 10.46
C PHE A 94 1.09 17.55 10.72
N TYR A 95 2.31 18.02 11.00
CA TYR A 95 2.62 19.43 10.79
C TYR A 95 2.47 19.75 9.30
N LYS A 96 1.70 20.78 8.98
CA LYS A 96 1.40 21.16 7.59
C LYS A 96 1.20 22.66 7.46
N TRP A 97 1.61 23.20 6.31
CA TRP A 97 1.18 24.52 5.86
C TRP A 97 -0.31 24.51 5.48
N ALA A 98 -0.91 25.70 5.34
CA ALA A 98 -2.31 25.85 4.94
C ALA A 98 -2.59 25.28 3.53
N GLY A 99 -1.57 25.24 2.67
CA GLY A 99 -1.63 24.66 1.32
C GLY A 99 -0.25 24.68 0.67
N HIS A 100 -0.16 24.21 -0.58
CA HIS A 100 1.06 24.35 -1.36
C HIS A 100 1.32 25.82 -1.73
N PRO A 101 2.58 26.26 -1.87
CA PRO A 101 2.90 27.60 -2.36
C PRO A 101 2.25 27.89 -3.72
N GLY A 102 1.51 29.00 -3.80
CA GLY A 102 0.78 29.41 -5.02
C GLY A 102 -0.57 28.71 -5.23
N ALA A 103 -0.98 27.82 -4.35
CA ALA A 103 -2.30 27.20 -4.35
C ALA A 103 -3.21 27.81 -3.26
N ALA A 104 -4.52 27.65 -3.42
CA ALA A 104 -5.47 27.99 -2.36
C ALA A 104 -5.26 27.06 -1.14
N PRO A 105 -5.53 27.54 0.09
CA PRO A 105 -5.52 26.70 1.28
C PRO A 105 -6.45 25.49 1.15
N ASP A 106 -6.04 24.36 1.72
CA ASP A 106 -6.91 23.20 1.84
C ASP A 106 -7.89 23.34 3.01
N SER A 107 -8.88 22.45 3.06
CA SER A 107 -9.95 22.48 4.07
C SER A 107 -9.51 22.11 5.48
N PHE A 108 -8.28 21.63 5.69
CA PHE A 108 -7.78 21.25 7.01
C PHE A 108 -7.10 22.43 7.72
N GLY A 109 -6.68 23.46 6.98
CA GLY A 109 -5.92 24.59 7.52
C GLY A 109 -4.49 24.20 7.89
N GLU A 110 -3.75 25.15 8.46
CA GLU A 110 -2.38 24.90 8.92
C GLU A 110 -2.34 24.32 10.34
N ALA A 111 -1.29 23.53 10.59
CA ALA A 111 -0.93 23.05 11.91
C ALA A 111 0.59 23.17 12.03
N LEU A 112 1.05 24.23 12.69
CA LEU A 112 2.46 24.55 12.89
C LEU A 112 2.82 24.66 14.39
N ASP A 113 1.84 24.42 15.26
CA ASP A 113 1.94 24.46 16.71
C ASP A 113 1.04 23.40 17.37
N ALA A 114 1.12 23.28 18.69
CA ALA A 114 0.35 22.30 19.46
C ALA A 114 -1.16 22.50 19.31
N ASP A 115 -1.64 23.74 19.34
CA ASP A 115 -3.08 24.04 19.20
C ASP A 115 -3.59 23.64 17.80
N GLY A 116 -2.78 23.83 16.77
CA GLY A 116 -3.04 23.39 15.40
C GLY A 116 -3.19 21.88 15.30
N ILE A 117 -2.29 21.12 15.93
CA ILE A 117 -2.37 19.65 15.97
C ILE A 117 -3.62 19.20 16.73
N VAL A 118 -3.97 19.83 17.86
CA VAL A 118 -5.21 19.53 18.60
C VAL A 118 -6.46 19.84 17.77
N ARG A 119 -6.48 20.98 17.07
CA ARG A 119 -7.58 21.31 16.14
C ARG A 119 -7.69 20.28 15.02
N GLN A 120 -6.58 19.89 14.40
CA GLN A 120 -6.54 18.86 13.35
C GLN A 120 -7.09 17.52 13.88
N ALA A 121 -6.64 17.08 15.07
CA ALA A 121 -7.11 15.85 15.70
C ALA A 121 -8.62 15.87 15.92
N ARG A 122 -9.14 16.93 16.57
CA ARG A 122 -10.59 17.09 16.81
C ARG A 122 -11.39 17.07 15.52
N ALA A 123 -10.90 17.74 14.47
CA ALA A 123 -11.56 17.76 13.17
C ALA A 123 -11.58 16.37 12.50
N MET A 124 -10.49 15.61 12.54
CA MET A 124 -10.43 14.26 11.98
C MET A 124 -11.37 13.30 12.71
N THR A 125 -11.33 13.28 14.05
CA THR A 125 -12.25 12.48 14.88
C THR A 125 -13.71 12.86 14.61
N ALA A 126 -14.04 14.16 14.64
CA ALA A 126 -15.41 14.60 14.42
C ALA A 126 -15.97 14.23 13.03
N ARG A 127 -15.11 14.16 12.00
CA ARG A 127 -15.53 13.86 10.63
C ARG A 127 -15.51 12.37 10.28
N TYR A 128 -14.61 11.60 10.86
CA TYR A 128 -14.31 10.23 10.41
C TYR A 128 -14.46 9.14 11.49
N GLY A 129 -14.71 9.51 12.76
CA GLY A 129 -14.86 8.56 13.86
C GLY A 129 -13.81 8.74 14.93
#